data_AF-A0A090VN54-F1
#
_entry.id   AF-A0A090VN54-F1
#
_cell.length_a   1.000
_cell.length_b   1.000
_cell.length_c   1.000
_cell.angle_alpha   90.00
_cell.angle_beta   90.00
_cell.angle_gamma   90.00
#
_symmetry.space_group_name_H-M   'P 1'
#
loop_
_entity.id
_entity.type
_entity.pdbx_description
1 polymer ?
#
loop_
_entity_poly.entity_id
_entity_poly.type
_entity_poly.pdbx_seq_one_letter_code
_entity_poly.pdbx_strand_id
1 'polypeptide(L)'
;MIARYNALPDRKFKLAETAKRLSKWVKEMDQTRPVTANLIIPVASLASGYADALDVVGFSYQTNQYHWSKKNYPNKLFTGTENSGGWQDWNSIIENPMVFSMFMWTGIDYMGEATNKWPQKGWDGDLLDFAGFKKQGWYYFKSIWVNKPHVSIGTTPLEGSGFESDSLSGKAVVSSKKVLNWNNSKANMHWNYKPGELVVVEVPTNNHVVELFLNNRSLGSRSLSDNPDRILRWVVPFEAGTLTARAGFEGQEVESVLKTTSAAVAIKLSVDKTTLNSDGYDVAHIIAQLVDKDGLEVKTENAELTFNVDGNVKVLGVDNGSNDNIQDFQSNKIITSKGKALLLVQALKDKTGKINIKAKASNLKSNLVVIQAE
;
A
#
# COMPACT_ATOMS: atom_id res chain seq x y z
N MET A 1 16.39 -25.12 25.01
CA MET A 1 16.85 -24.74 23.66
C MET A 1 18.37 -24.66 23.55
N ILE A 2 19.03 -23.95 24.47
CA ILE A 2 20.49 -23.88 24.57
C ILE A 2 21.14 -25.27 24.49
N ALA A 3 20.65 -26.25 25.27
CA ALA A 3 21.13 -27.63 25.20
C ALA A 3 21.03 -28.26 23.79
N ARG A 4 19.95 -27.97 23.03
CA ARG A 4 19.81 -28.44 21.64
C ARG A 4 20.79 -27.75 20.71
N TYR A 5 21.03 -26.44 20.88
CA TYR A 5 22.02 -25.71 20.09
C TYR A 5 23.44 -26.22 20.35
N ASN A 6 23.80 -26.45 21.61
CA ASN A 6 25.11 -26.96 22.02
C ASN A 6 25.34 -28.41 21.57
N ALA A 7 24.28 -29.19 21.34
CA ALA A 7 24.37 -30.54 20.81
C ALA A 7 24.52 -30.60 19.27
N LEU A 8 24.42 -29.48 18.56
CA LEU A 8 24.67 -29.45 17.12
C LEU A 8 26.16 -29.66 16.82
N PRO A 9 26.52 -30.29 15.68
CA PRO A 9 27.91 -30.41 15.26
C PRO A 9 28.61 -29.05 15.22
N ASP A 10 29.92 -29.05 15.49
CA ASP A 10 30.71 -27.84 15.36
C ASP A 10 30.70 -27.35 13.90
N ARG A 11 30.66 -26.04 13.74
CA ARG A 11 30.47 -25.39 12.44
C ARG A 11 31.62 -24.43 12.20
N LYS A 12 32.16 -24.47 10.98
CA LYS A 12 33.21 -23.54 10.53
C LYS A 12 32.84 -22.07 10.77
N PHE A 13 31.56 -21.74 10.60
CA PHE A 13 31.04 -20.39 10.83
C PHE A 13 30.08 -20.38 12.01
N LYS A 14 30.44 -19.63 13.06
CA LYS A 14 29.61 -19.41 14.24
C LYS A 14 28.98 -18.03 14.16
N LEU A 15 27.68 -18.00 13.87
CA LEU A 15 26.94 -16.73 13.66
C LEU A 15 27.10 -15.75 14.82
N ALA A 16 27.11 -16.24 16.07
CA ALA A 16 27.29 -15.39 17.24
C ALA A 16 28.68 -14.71 17.30
N GLU A 17 29.74 -15.38 16.86
CA GLU A 17 31.08 -14.80 16.81
C GLU A 17 31.18 -13.71 15.75
N THR A 18 30.64 -13.98 14.56
CA THR A 18 30.56 -12.99 13.48
C THR A 18 29.71 -11.79 13.91
N ALA A 19 28.55 -12.01 14.52
CA ALA A 19 27.68 -10.94 15.00
C ALA A 19 28.36 -10.05 16.05
N LYS A 20 29.08 -10.64 17.00
CA LYS A 20 29.87 -9.89 17.99
C LYS A 20 30.95 -9.04 17.34
N ARG A 21 31.64 -9.57 16.32
CA ARG A 21 32.64 -8.81 15.55
C ARG A 21 32.01 -7.61 14.82
N LEU A 22 30.89 -7.83 14.14
CA LEU A 22 30.18 -6.76 13.43
C LEU A 22 29.66 -5.68 14.38
N SER A 23 29.01 -6.09 15.49
CA SER A 23 28.52 -5.18 16.52
C SER A 23 29.65 -4.34 17.13
N LYS A 24 30.80 -4.97 17.40
CA LYS A 24 32.00 -4.27 17.86
C LYS A 24 32.45 -3.20 16.85
N TRP A 25 32.59 -3.54 15.57
CA TRP A 25 33.01 -2.59 14.54
C TRP A 25 32.02 -1.42 14.38
N VAL A 26 30.72 -1.66 14.50
CA VAL A 26 29.72 -0.59 14.52
C VAL A 26 29.93 0.34 15.72
N LYS A 27 30.10 -0.24 16.92
CA LYS A 27 30.28 0.52 18.17
C LYS A 27 31.64 1.23 18.28
N GLU A 28 32.63 0.85 17.48
CA GLU A 28 33.87 1.62 17.31
C GLU A 28 33.60 2.94 16.56
N MET A 29 32.59 2.98 15.68
CA MET A 29 32.23 4.15 14.88
C MET A 29 31.14 5.01 15.53
N ASP A 30 30.14 4.38 16.12
CA ASP A 30 28.98 5.05 16.71
C ASP A 30 28.41 4.25 17.88
N GLN A 31 28.39 4.86 19.07
CA GLN A 31 27.76 4.31 20.28
C GLN A 31 26.45 5.02 20.64
N THR A 32 26.05 6.03 19.87
CA THR A 32 24.85 6.83 20.14
C THR A 32 23.56 6.18 19.64
N ARG A 33 23.67 5.07 18.89
CA ARG A 33 22.54 4.35 18.27
C ARG A 33 22.62 2.84 18.57
N PRO A 34 21.48 2.17 18.78
CA PRO A 34 21.45 0.74 19.10
C PRO A 34 21.83 -0.12 17.88
N VAL A 35 22.65 -1.14 18.10
CA VAL A 35 22.88 -2.20 17.13
C VAL A 35 21.69 -3.16 17.14
N THR A 36 21.13 -3.44 15.96
CA THR A 36 20.01 -4.39 15.76
C THR A 36 20.27 -5.29 14.56
N ALA A 37 19.45 -6.34 14.40
CA ALA A 37 19.44 -7.20 13.24
C ALA A 37 18.04 -7.79 13.03
N ASN A 38 17.69 -8.09 11.78
CA ASN A 38 16.41 -8.71 11.40
C ASN A 38 16.50 -10.23 11.48
N LEU A 39 15.90 -10.84 12.51
CA LEU A 39 16.05 -12.27 12.79
C LEU A 39 14.79 -13.06 12.40
N ILE A 40 14.93 -13.93 11.40
CA ILE A 40 13.86 -14.84 10.94
C ILE A 40 13.61 -16.03 11.88
N ILE A 41 14.64 -16.43 12.66
CA ILE A 41 14.52 -17.43 13.74
C ILE A 41 15.06 -16.83 15.05
N PRO A 42 14.34 -15.89 15.69
CA PRO A 42 14.82 -15.11 16.83
C PRO A 42 15.11 -16.00 18.03
N VAL A 43 14.29 -17.02 18.25
CA VAL A 43 14.40 -17.96 19.36
C VAL A 43 15.71 -18.78 19.30
N ALA A 44 16.16 -19.19 18.12
CA ALA A 44 17.47 -19.82 17.93
C ALA A 44 18.62 -18.80 18.06
N SER A 45 18.40 -17.56 17.63
CA SER A 45 19.39 -16.49 17.73
C SER A 45 19.63 -16.06 19.18
N LEU A 46 18.59 -16.09 20.01
CA LEU A 46 18.66 -15.92 21.46
C LEU A 46 19.44 -17.05 22.13
N ALA A 47 19.17 -18.31 21.76
CA ALA A 47 19.86 -19.46 22.34
C ALA A 47 21.33 -19.61 21.91
N SER A 48 21.69 -19.13 20.71
CA SER A 48 23.05 -19.24 20.16
C SER A 48 24.00 -18.13 20.60
N GLY A 49 23.50 -17.09 21.28
CA GLY A 49 24.27 -15.90 21.63
C GLY A 49 24.44 -14.89 20.50
N TYR A 50 23.77 -15.08 19.36
CA TYR A 50 23.71 -14.04 18.32
C TYR A 50 22.96 -12.80 18.87
N ALA A 51 21.78 -12.99 19.46
CA ALA A 51 21.02 -11.87 20.01
C ALA A 51 21.68 -11.18 21.22
N ASP A 52 22.80 -11.70 21.74
CA ASP A 52 23.62 -11.02 22.76
C ASP A 52 24.56 -9.98 22.17
N ALA A 53 24.80 -10.01 20.86
CA ALA A 53 25.56 -8.98 20.16
C ALA A 53 24.73 -7.72 19.85
N LEU A 54 23.42 -7.74 20.10
CA LEU A 54 22.47 -6.71 19.72
C LEU A 54 21.99 -5.93 20.95
N ASP A 55 21.80 -4.63 20.81
CA ASP A 55 21.19 -3.76 21.83
C ASP A 55 19.66 -3.89 21.80
N VAL A 56 19.08 -4.04 20.61
CA VAL A 56 17.66 -4.33 20.38
C VAL A 56 17.54 -5.51 19.43
N VAL A 57 16.72 -6.50 19.77
CA VAL A 57 16.57 -7.74 19.00
C VAL A 57 15.41 -7.62 18.03
N GLY A 58 15.71 -7.58 16.73
CA GLY A 58 14.72 -7.49 15.65
C GLY A 58 14.12 -8.83 15.22
N PHE A 59 12.81 -8.87 15.00
CA PHE A 59 12.05 -10.06 14.61
C PHE A 59 11.50 -9.87 13.19
N SER A 60 11.70 -10.86 12.32
CA SER A 60 11.15 -10.90 10.96
C SER A 60 9.90 -11.79 10.93
N TYR A 61 8.69 -11.22 10.92
CA TYR A 61 7.40 -11.94 10.89
C TYR A 61 7.13 -12.90 12.07
N GLN A 62 7.80 -12.72 13.21
CA GLN A 62 7.72 -13.64 14.37
C GLN A 62 6.96 -13.06 15.57
N THR A 63 5.84 -12.37 15.33
CA THR A 63 5.05 -11.73 16.41
C THR A 63 4.57 -12.72 17.46
N ASN A 64 4.27 -13.96 17.05
CA ASN A 64 3.92 -15.07 17.94
C ASN A 64 5.02 -15.45 18.95
N GLN A 65 6.27 -15.04 18.73
CA GLN A 65 7.39 -15.33 19.62
C GLN A 65 7.64 -14.24 20.68
N TYR A 66 6.94 -13.10 20.63
CA TYR A 66 7.18 -12.00 21.56
C TYR A 66 6.95 -12.40 23.02
N HIS A 67 5.81 -13.03 23.33
CA HIS A 67 5.51 -13.44 24.70
C HIS A 67 6.54 -14.43 25.26
N TRP A 68 6.90 -15.45 24.48
CA TRP A 68 7.92 -16.43 24.87
C TRP A 68 9.28 -15.76 25.09
N SER A 69 9.69 -14.87 24.20
CA SER A 69 11.01 -14.21 24.26
C SER A 69 11.11 -13.28 25.47
N LYS A 70 10.08 -12.49 25.76
CA LYS A 70 10.01 -11.64 26.96
C LYS A 70 10.07 -12.45 28.25
N LYS A 71 9.32 -13.56 28.31
CA LYS A 71 9.31 -14.44 29.50
C LYS A 71 10.70 -15.02 29.81
N ASN A 72 11.46 -15.39 28.78
CA ASN A 72 12.74 -16.09 28.96
C ASN A 72 13.96 -15.16 28.91
N TYR A 73 13.83 -13.97 28.33
CA TYR A 73 14.88 -12.97 28.19
C TYR A 73 14.36 -11.58 28.61
N PRO A 74 13.96 -11.41 29.88
CA PRO A 74 13.28 -10.20 30.36
C PRO A 74 14.15 -8.94 30.35
N ASN A 75 15.47 -9.08 30.19
CA ASN A 75 16.41 -7.96 30.13
C ASN A 75 16.72 -7.51 28.69
N LYS A 76 16.11 -8.15 27.68
CA LYS A 76 16.31 -7.79 26.27
C LYS A 76 15.14 -6.96 25.75
N LEU A 77 15.47 -6.01 24.88
CA LEU A 77 14.51 -5.20 24.13
C LEU A 77 14.21 -5.88 22.80
N PHE A 78 12.94 -5.89 22.40
CA PHE A 78 12.48 -6.52 21.18
C PHE A 78 11.84 -5.51 20.24
N THR A 79 11.91 -5.78 18.94
CA THR A 79 11.18 -4.99 17.96
C THR A 79 10.83 -5.85 16.74
N GLY A 80 9.71 -5.57 16.08
CA GLY A 80 9.48 -6.08 14.74
C GLY A 80 10.36 -5.30 13.78
N THR A 81 11.25 -5.98 13.06
CA THR A 81 12.11 -5.37 12.02
C THR A 81 11.60 -5.66 10.61
N GLU A 82 10.63 -6.57 10.48
CA GLU A 82 9.91 -6.87 9.25
C GLU A 82 8.57 -7.52 9.61
N ASN A 83 7.48 -7.01 9.06
CA ASN A 83 6.10 -7.37 9.39
C ASN A 83 5.23 -7.21 8.14
N SER A 84 4.06 -7.84 8.11
CA SER A 84 3.03 -7.53 7.11
C SER A 84 2.38 -6.18 7.40
N GLY A 85 2.40 -5.72 8.66
CA GLY A 85 1.96 -4.40 9.09
C GLY A 85 0.46 -4.31 9.41
N GLY A 86 -0.31 -5.37 9.13
CA GLY A 86 -1.77 -5.38 9.31
C GLY A 86 -2.20 -5.21 10.78
N TRP A 87 -3.51 -5.20 11.00
CA TRP A 87 -4.06 -4.98 12.34
C TRP A 87 -3.48 -5.94 13.39
N GLN A 88 -3.30 -7.21 13.07
CA GLN A 88 -2.78 -8.21 14.01
C GLN A 88 -1.34 -7.90 14.41
N ASP A 89 -0.49 -7.46 13.46
CA ASP A 89 0.88 -7.04 13.76
C ASP A 89 0.86 -5.79 14.64
N TRP A 90 0.08 -4.77 14.28
CA TRP A 90 -0.03 -3.56 15.08
C TRP A 90 -0.58 -3.81 16.49
N ASN A 91 -1.61 -4.66 16.60
CA ASN A 91 -2.18 -5.08 17.87
C ASN A 91 -1.13 -5.78 18.74
N SER A 92 -0.27 -6.61 18.12
CA SER A 92 0.83 -7.26 18.81
C SER A 92 1.85 -6.27 19.37
N ILE A 93 1.98 -5.06 18.83
CA ILE A 93 2.83 -4.00 19.38
C ILE A 93 2.13 -3.30 20.55
N ILE A 94 0.91 -2.80 20.34
CA ILE A 94 0.20 -1.98 21.34
C ILE A 94 -0.20 -2.76 22.61
N GLU A 95 -0.43 -4.07 22.50
CA GLU A 95 -0.77 -4.92 23.66
C GLU A 95 0.47 -5.46 24.40
N ASN A 96 1.67 -5.32 23.83
CA ASN A 96 2.88 -5.93 24.38
C ASN A 96 3.92 -4.90 24.82
N PRO A 97 4.07 -4.63 26.13
CA PRO A 97 5.21 -3.86 26.60
C PRO A 97 6.52 -4.55 26.17
N MET A 98 7.56 -3.74 25.91
CA MET A 98 8.90 -4.13 25.43
C MET A 98 9.02 -4.55 23.95
N VAL A 99 7.96 -4.39 23.15
CA VAL A 99 8.03 -4.43 21.69
C VAL A 99 7.77 -3.02 21.18
N PHE A 100 8.77 -2.39 20.57
CA PHE A 100 8.75 -0.92 20.38
C PHE A 100 8.28 -0.46 19.01
N SER A 101 8.44 -1.29 17.98
CA SER A 101 8.01 -0.94 16.64
C SER A 101 7.73 -2.17 15.77
N MET A 102 7.22 -1.88 14.58
CA MET A 102 7.15 -2.80 13.45
C MET A 102 7.58 -2.07 12.19
N PHE A 103 8.08 -2.79 11.19
CA PHE A 103 8.40 -2.26 9.87
C PHE A 103 7.70 -3.09 8.82
N MET A 104 6.79 -2.47 8.05
CA MET A 104 5.99 -3.17 7.05
C MET A 104 6.80 -3.49 5.79
N TRP A 105 6.62 -4.70 5.28
CA TRP A 105 7.09 -5.16 3.98
C TRP A 105 5.94 -5.21 2.97
N THR A 106 5.81 -4.26 2.04
CA THR A 106 6.55 -3.01 1.91
C THR A 106 5.62 -1.82 1.76
N GLY A 107 6.15 -0.63 2.05
CA GLY A 107 5.44 0.63 1.80
C GLY A 107 5.18 0.90 0.32
N ILE A 108 6.12 0.57 -0.56
CA ILE A 108 6.00 0.77 -2.01
C ILE A 108 6.43 -0.51 -2.72
N ASP A 109 5.80 -0.78 -3.87
CA ASP A 109 6.21 -1.86 -4.76
C ASP A 109 7.70 -1.68 -5.17
N TYR A 110 8.40 -2.79 -5.40
CA TYR A 110 9.81 -2.77 -5.85
C TYR A 110 10.09 -3.89 -6.85
N MET A 111 11.08 -3.66 -7.73
CA MET A 111 11.44 -4.61 -8.78
C MET A 111 12.24 -5.79 -8.23
N GLY A 112 12.05 -6.99 -8.78
CA GLY A 112 12.70 -8.22 -8.33
C GLY A 112 11.80 -9.11 -7.46
N GLU A 113 12.35 -10.16 -6.86
CA GLU A 113 11.56 -11.14 -6.09
C GLU A 113 10.39 -11.81 -6.87
N ALA A 114 10.49 -11.77 -8.20
CA ALA A 114 9.50 -12.28 -9.15
C ALA A 114 10.03 -13.51 -9.92
N THR A 115 10.73 -14.41 -9.21
CA THR A 115 11.33 -15.60 -9.83
C THR A 115 10.27 -16.47 -10.48
N ASN A 116 10.41 -16.74 -11.78
CA ASN A 116 9.47 -17.51 -12.61
C ASN A 116 8.04 -16.93 -12.68
N LYS A 117 7.88 -15.61 -12.54
CA LYS A 117 6.56 -14.94 -12.57
C LYS A 117 6.35 -13.98 -13.76
N TRP A 118 7.20 -14.03 -14.80
CA TRP A 118 7.02 -13.19 -15.99
C TRP A 118 5.56 -13.23 -16.51
N PRO A 119 4.93 -12.07 -16.81
CA PRO A 119 5.50 -10.72 -16.93
C PRO A 119 5.59 -9.90 -15.63
N GLN A 120 5.29 -10.48 -14.46
CA GLN A 120 5.45 -9.79 -13.18
C GLN A 120 6.89 -9.30 -12.99
N LYS A 121 7.09 -8.00 -12.80
CA LYS A 121 8.41 -7.37 -12.67
C LYS A 121 8.87 -7.21 -11.23
N GLY A 122 7.97 -7.30 -10.25
CA GLY A 122 8.39 -7.23 -8.87
C GLY A 122 7.39 -7.64 -7.81
N TRP A 123 7.66 -7.23 -6.57
CA TRP A 123 6.80 -7.51 -5.43
C TRP A 123 5.71 -6.44 -5.29
N ASP A 124 4.50 -6.91 -5.01
CA ASP A 124 3.32 -6.08 -4.83
C ASP A 124 3.25 -5.63 -3.36
N GLY A 125 3.77 -4.44 -3.08
CA GLY A 125 3.68 -3.77 -1.78
C GLY A 125 2.25 -3.29 -1.48
N ASP A 126 2.08 -2.70 -0.31
CA ASP A 126 0.74 -2.50 0.25
C ASP A 126 0.22 -1.05 0.12
N LEU A 127 1.07 -0.04 0.28
CA LEU A 127 0.60 1.36 0.26
C LEU A 127 0.65 2.00 -1.12
N LEU A 128 1.78 1.87 -1.81
CA LEU A 128 2.08 2.58 -3.05
C LEU A 128 2.49 1.59 -4.14
N ASP A 129 2.04 1.83 -5.37
CA ASP A 129 2.44 1.02 -6.51
C ASP A 129 3.80 1.46 -7.09
N PHE A 130 4.26 0.83 -8.18
CA PHE A 130 5.55 1.15 -8.82
C PHE A 130 5.68 2.61 -9.29
N ALA A 131 4.56 3.27 -9.60
CA ALA A 131 4.52 4.68 -9.98
C ALA A 131 4.29 5.60 -8.78
N GLY A 132 4.27 5.05 -7.56
CA GLY A 132 4.01 5.79 -6.32
C GLY A 132 2.54 6.16 -6.13
N PHE A 133 1.60 5.56 -6.88
CA PHE A 133 0.18 5.81 -6.67
C PHE A 133 -0.36 5.02 -5.48
N LYS A 134 -1.27 5.65 -4.74
CA LYS A 134 -1.92 5.03 -3.58
C LYS A 134 -2.77 3.85 -4.01
N LYS A 135 -2.54 2.71 -3.36
CA LYS A 135 -3.35 1.48 -3.46
C LYS A 135 -4.42 1.50 -2.37
N GLN A 136 -5.29 0.48 -2.35
CA GLN A 136 -6.29 0.39 -1.29
C GLN A 136 -5.63 0.22 0.10
N GLY A 137 -4.49 -0.47 0.16
CA GLY A 137 -3.73 -0.63 1.40
C GLY A 137 -3.38 0.70 2.04
N TRP A 138 -3.06 1.75 1.27
CA TRP A 138 -2.85 3.11 1.82
C TRP A 138 -3.94 3.53 2.79
N TYR A 139 -5.20 3.28 2.44
CA TYR A 139 -6.35 3.65 3.25
C TYR A 139 -6.65 2.67 4.38
N TYR A 140 -6.38 1.37 4.19
CA TYR A 140 -6.43 0.37 5.26
C TYR A 140 -5.42 0.68 6.37
N PHE A 141 -4.14 0.85 6.04
CA PHE A 141 -3.13 1.15 7.06
C PHE A 141 -3.34 2.52 7.70
N LYS A 142 -3.88 3.50 6.95
CA LYS A 142 -4.31 4.78 7.53
C LYS A 142 -5.38 4.59 8.61
N SER A 143 -6.30 3.64 8.45
CA SER A 143 -7.32 3.35 9.47
C SER A 143 -6.75 2.67 10.71
N ILE A 144 -5.52 2.16 10.66
CA ILE A 144 -4.86 1.50 11.79
C ILE A 144 -3.89 2.45 12.49
N TRP A 145 -3.06 3.17 11.74
CA TRP A 145 -1.91 3.91 12.28
C TRP A 145 -2.17 5.40 12.51
N VAL A 146 -3.18 5.97 11.88
CA VAL A 146 -3.45 7.42 11.99
C VAL A 146 -4.61 7.65 12.97
N ASN A 147 -4.31 8.35 14.06
CA ASN A 147 -5.29 8.75 15.07
C ASN A 147 -6.08 10.01 14.65
N LYS A 148 -6.74 9.93 13.49
CA LYS A 148 -7.70 10.92 12.98
C LYS A 148 -8.88 10.19 12.35
N PRO A 149 -10.15 10.64 12.53
CA PRO A 149 -11.32 9.99 11.94
C PRO A 149 -11.10 9.65 10.47
N HIS A 150 -11.31 8.38 10.12
CA HIS A 150 -11.07 7.87 8.78
C HIS A 150 -12.11 6.81 8.40
N VAL A 151 -12.57 6.88 7.16
CA VAL A 151 -13.38 5.87 6.50
C VAL A 151 -12.95 5.82 5.03
N SER A 152 -12.92 4.62 4.45
CA SER A 152 -12.59 4.41 3.03
C SER A 152 -13.34 3.20 2.51
N ILE A 153 -13.65 3.16 1.23
CA ILE A 153 -14.36 2.04 0.59
C ILE A 153 -13.42 1.31 -0.35
N GLY A 154 -13.40 -0.01 -0.28
CA GLY A 154 -12.84 -0.90 -1.29
C GLY A 154 -13.89 -1.94 -1.70
N THR A 155 -13.78 -2.48 -2.91
CA THR A 155 -14.78 -3.38 -3.46
C THR A 155 -14.17 -4.58 -4.17
N THR A 156 -14.77 -5.75 -4.03
CA THR A 156 -14.33 -6.98 -4.69
C THR A 156 -15.57 -7.76 -5.12
N PRO A 157 -15.63 -8.34 -6.34
CA PRO A 157 -16.69 -9.29 -6.68
C PRO A 157 -16.83 -10.38 -5.61
N LEU A 158 -18.05 -10.81 -5.28
CA LEU A 158 -18.26 -11.89 -4.29
C LEU A 158 -17.59 -13.18 -4.76
N GLU A 159 -17.68 -13.48 -6.06
CA GLU A 159 -16.99 -14.59 -6.69
C GLU A 159 -15.46 -14.47 -6.50
N GLY A 160 -14.84 -15.50 -5.92
CA GLY A 160 -13.40 -15.51 -5.66
C GLY A 160 -12.93 -14.65 -4.48
N SER A 161 -13.83 -13.93 -3.80
CA SER A 161 -13.49 -13.13 -2.61
C SER A 161 -13.06 -14.00 -1.42
N GLY A 162 -13.72 -15.16 -1.24
CA GLY A 162 -13.62 -15.97 -0.02
C GLY A 162 -14.68 -15.63 1.03
N PHE A 163 -15.61 -14.72 0.71
CA PHE A 163 -16.79 -14.45 1.52
C PHE A 163 -18.05 -15.06 0.90
N GLU A 164 -19.03 -15.33 1.74
CA GLU A 164 -20.39 -15.70 1.38
C GLU A 164 -21.36 -14.59 1.81
N SER A 165 -22.57 -14.59 1.26
CA SER A 165 -23.61 -13.61 1.61
C SER A 165 -24.60 -14.22 2.59
N ASP A 166 -24.78 -13.59 3.74
CA ASP A 166 -25.96 -13.82 4.56
C ASP A 166 -27.16 -13.13 3.91
N SER A 167 -28.12 -13.93 3.43
CA SER A 167 -29.24 -13.45 2.61
C SER A 167 -30.21 -12.52 3.35
N LEU A 168 -30.27 -12.58 4.69
CA LEU A 168 -31.17 -11.76 5.49
C LEU A 168 -30.52 -10.41 5.86
N SER A 169 -29.26 -10.44 6.29
CA SER A 169 -28.58 -9.27 6.84
C SER A 169 -27.66 -8.57 5.84
N GLY A 170 -27.32 -9.20 4.71
CA GLY A 170 -26.32 -8.71 3.76
C GLY A 170 -24.91 -8.68 4.34
N LYS A 171 -24.64 -9.46 5.40
CA LYS A 171 -23.30 -9.59 5.99
C LYS A 171 -22.43 -10.49 5.11
N ALA A 172 -21.15 -10.12 5.01
CA ALA A 172 -20.15 -11.02 4.45
C ALA A 172 -19.77 -12.06 5.52
N VAL A 173 -20.06 -13.33 5.26
CA VAL A 173 -19.70 -14.45 6.13
C VAL A 173 -18.40 -15.05 5.65
N VAL A 174 -17.48 -15.33 6.58
CA VAL A 174 -16.17 -15.90 6.23
C VAL A 174 -16.28 -17.38 5.90
N SER A 175 -15.77 -17.79 4.74
CA SER A 175 -15.56 -19.21 4.43
C SER A 175 -14.37 -19.80 5.22
N SER A 176 -13.39 -18.98 5.57
CA SER A 176 -12.26 -19.36 6.43
C SER A 176 -11.61 -18.15 7.12
N LYS A 177 -10.96 -18.38 8.25
CA LYS A 177 -10.24 -17.33 9.00
C LYS A 177 -9.11 -16.66 8.20
N LYS A 178 -8.54 -17.34 7.19
CA LYS A 178 -7.46 -16.79 6.36
C LYS A 178 -7.90 -15.61 5.49
N VAL A 179 -9.19 -15.54 5.17
CA VAL A 179 -9.77 -14.48 4.33
C VAL A 179 -9.77 -13.11 5.06
N LEU A 180 -9.69 -13.12 6.39
CA LEU A 180 -9.59 -11.91 7.21
C LEU A 180 -8.18 -11.28 7.22
N ASN A 181 -7.19 -11.95 6.63
CA ASN A 181 -5.90 -11.31 6.42
C ASN A 181 -6.04 -10.28 5.30
N TRP A 182 -5.53 -9.08 5.54
CA TRP A 182 -5.50 -8.02 4.53
C TRP A 182 -4.88 -8.52 3.22
N ASN A 183 -5.53 -8.21 2.10
CA ASN A 183 -5.03 -8.56 0.77
C ASN A 183 -5.34 -7.45 -0.24
N ASN A 184 -4.32 -6.63 -0.51
CA ASN A 184 -4.40 -5.50 -1.43
C ASN A 184 -4.75 -5.92 -2.87
N SER A 185 -4.35 -7.13 -3.30
CA SER A 185 -4.50 -7.57 -4.69
C SER A 185 -5.95 -7.73 -5.15
N LYS A 186 -6.90 -7.89 -4.22
CA LYS A 186 -8.32 -8.11 -4.52
C LYS A 186 -9.15 -6.83 -4.51
N ALA A 187 -8.70 -5.81 -3.79
CA ALA A 187 -9.51 -4.64 -3.50
C ALA A 187 -9.48 -3.61 -4.63
N ASN A 188 -10.66 -3.33 -5.19
CA ASN A 188 -10.87 -2.30 -6.19
C ASN A 188 -11.27 -0.98 -5.53
N MET A 189 -11.03 0.12 -6.25
CA MET A 189 -11.39 1.49 -5.85
C MET A 189 -12.43 2.10 -6.81
N HIS A 190 -13.35 1.29 -7.35
CA HIS A 190 -14.37 1.72 -8.31
C HIS A 190 -15.73 1.07 -8.04
N TRP A 191 -16.81 1.66 -8.57
CA TRP A 191 -18.18 1.12 -8.47
C TRP A 191 -18.76 0.89 -9.87
N ASN A 192 -18.19 -0.07 -10.59
CA ASN A 192 -18.49 -0.39 -11.98
C ASN A 192 -18.44 -1.91 -12.16
N TYR A 193 -19.61 -2.56 -12.05
CA TYR A 193 -19.78 -4.02 -12.15
C TYR A 193 -20.95 -4.34 -13.09
N LYS A 194 -21.27 -5.62 -13.29
CA LYS A 194 -22.47 -6.00 -14.05
C LYS A 194 -23.72 -5.74 -13.20
N PRO A 195 -24.83 -5.22 -13.76
CA PRO A 195 -26.08 -5.04 -13.01
C PRO A 195 -26.48 -6.30 -12.24
N GLY A 196 -26.70 -6.17 -10.94
CA GLY A 196 -27.09 -7.28 -10.04
C GLY A 196 -25.95 -8.19 -9.59
N GLU A 197 -24.72 -8.00 -10.07
CA GLU A 197 -23.53 -8.73 -9.59
C GLU A 197 -23.33 -8.46 -8.09
N LEU A 198 -23.14 -9.53 -7.29
CA LEU A 198 -22.90 -9.37 -5.86
C LEU A 198 -21.45 -8.93 -5.62
N VAL A 199 -21.30 -7.84 -4.88
CA VAL A 199 -20.01 -7.23 -4.57
C VAL A 199 -19.81 -7.18 -3.06
N VAL A 200 -18.64 -7.63 -2.60
CA VAL A 200 -18.18 -7.40 -1.23
C VAL A 200 -17.66 -5.97 -1.14
N VAL A 201 -18.34 -5.17 -0.33
CA VAL A 201 -17.91 -3.82 0.03
C VAL A 201 -17.14 -3.90 1.34
N GLU A 202 -15.86 -3.56 1.31
CA GLU A 202 -14.97 -3.52 2.45
C GLU A 202 -14.72 -2.07 2.88
N VAL A 203 -14.91 -1.78 4.16
CA VAL A 203 -14.77 -0.44 4.71
C VAL A 203 -13.76 -0.44 5.86
N PRO A 204 -12.48 -0.17 5.57
CA PRO A 204 -11.49 0.14 6.60
C PRO A 204 -11.81 1.45 7.31
N THR A 205 -11.78 1.43 8.64
CA THR A 205 -12.10 2.59 9.48
C THR A 205 -11.46 2.48 10.87
N ASN A 206 -11.26 3.62 11.53
CA ASN A 206 -11.00 3.69 12.97
C ASN A 206 -12.23 4.08 13.79
N ASN A 207 -13.38 4.33 13.17
CA ASN A 207 -14.64 4.60 13.85
C ASN A 207 -15.32 3.29 14.30
N HIS A 208 -16.01 3.34 15.45
CA HIS A 208 -16.66 2.15 16.00
C HIS A 208 -17.80 1.62 15.13
N VAL A 209 -18.58 2.51 14.53
CA VAL A 209 -19.75 2.17 13.71
C VAL A 209 -19.70 2.95 12.40
N VAL A 210 -20.07 2.27 11.32
CA VAL A 210 -20.24 2.87 9.99
C VAL A 210 -21.58 2.45 9.43
N GLU A 211 -22.26 3.37 8.77
CA GLU A 211 -23.45 3.09 7.97
C GLU A 211 -23.13 3.23 6.48
N LEU A 212 -23.58 2.26 5.68
CA LEU A 212 -23.38 2.23 4.24
C LEU A 212 -24.70 2.58 3.53
N PHE A 213 -24.61 3.35 2.46
CA PHE A 213 -25.74 3.78 1.65
C PHE A 213 -25.48 3.48 0.17
N LEU A 214 -26.51 3.04 -0.55
CA LEU A 214 -26.52 2.95 -2.01
C LEU A 214 -27.67 3.79 -2.55
N ASN A 215 -27.35 4.80 -3.35
CA ASN A 215 -28.33 5.74 -3.91
C ASN A 215 -29.23 6.35 -2.81
N ASN A 216 -28.59 6.81 -1.72
CA ASN A 216 -29.21 7.35 -0.50
C ASN A 216 -30.09 6.38 0.31
N ARG A 217 -30.21 5.11 -0.10
CA ARG A 217 -30.88 4.08 0.71
C ARG A 217 -29.87 3.44 1.65
N SER A 218 -30.19 3.39 2.93
CA SER A 218 -29.37 2.70 3.92
C SER A 218 -29.31 1.20 3.64
N LEU A 219 -28.11 0.63 3.73
CA LEU A 219 -27.82 -0.80 3.73
C LEU A 219 -27.51 -1.30 5.15
N GLY A 220 -27.84 -0.50 6.16
CA GLY A 220 -27.61 -0.78 7.57
C GLY A 220 -26.19 -0.51 8.03
N SER A 221 -26.03 -0.47 9.35
CA SER A 221 -24.75 -0.22 10.01
C SER A 221 -23.99 -1.52 10.34
N ARG A 222 -22.68 -1.36 10.54
CA ARG A 222 -21.77 -2.41 11.04
C ARG A 222 -20.84 -1.83 12.10
N SER A 223 -20.45 -2.68 13.06
CA SER A 223 -19.61 -2.31 14.19
C SER A 223 -18.25 -3.01 14.12
N LEU A 224 -17.19 -2.30 14.51
CA LEU A 224 -15.86 -2.89 14.66
C LEU A 224 -15.80 -4.00 15.71
N SER A 225 -16.72 -3.99 16.69
CA SER A 225 -16.83 -5.07 17.70
C SER A 225 -17.03 -6.45 17.07
N ASP A 226 -17.65 -6.49 15.89
CA ASP A 226 -18.00 -7.73 15.19
C ASP A 226 -16.95 -8.12 14.14
N ASN A 227 -15.91 -7.29 13.96
CA ASN A 227 -14.94 -7.40 12.86
C ASN A 227 -13.51 -7.33 13.41
N PRO A 228 -12.94 -8.47 13.84
CA PRO A 228 -11.66 -8.52 14.57
C PRO A 228 -10.44 -8.10 13.72
N ASP A 229 -10.57 -8.01 12.40
CA ASP A 229 -9.56 -7.52 11.45
C ASP A 229 -9.69 -6.02 11.14
N ARG A 230 -10.65 -5.34 11.76
CA ARG A 230 -10.99 -3.91 11.63
C ARG A 230 -11.44 -3.48 10.23
N ILE A 231 -12.10 -4.38 9.50
CA ILE A 231 -12.72 -4.07 8.21
C ILE A 231 -14.20 -4.41 8.28
N LEU A 232 -15.07 -3.42 8.07
CA LEU A 232 -16.52 -3.62 8.05
C LEU A 232 -16.96 -4.07 6.66
N ARG A 233 -17.89 -5.03 6.58
CA ARG A 233 -18.28 -5.65 5.30
C ARG A 233 -19.77 -5.74 5.07
N TRP A 234 -20.14 -5.52 3.81
CA TRP A 234 -21.48 -5.74 3.24
C TRP A 234 -21.34 -6.54 1.96
N VAL A 235 -22.34 -7.36 1.64
CA VAL A 235 -22.52 -7.91 0.30
C VAL A 235 -23.67 -7.17 -0.36
N VAL A 236 -23.38 -6.51 -1.47
CA VAL A 236 -24.30 -5.55 -2.11
C VAL A 236 -24.48 -5.95 -3.58
N PRO A 237 -25.73 -6.18 -4.06
CA PRO A 237 -25.97 -6.31 -5.49
C PRO A 237 -25.69 -4.98 -6.18
N PHE A 238 -24.88 -5.02 -7.23
CA PHE A 238 -24.47 -3.82 -7.94
C PHE A 238 -25.67 -3.11 -8.59
N GLU A 239 -25.84 -1.86 -8.22
CA GLU A 239 -26.71 -0.89 -8.86
C GLU A 239 -25.86 0.34 -9.18
N ALA A 240 -25.95 0.83 -10.42
CA ALA A 240 -25.23 2.04 -10.82
C ALA A 240 -25.66 3.24 -9.98
N GLY A 241 -24.69 4.08 -9.61
CA GLY A 241 -24.95 5.30 -8.87
C GLY A 241 -23.88 5.58 -7.84
N THR A 242 -24.28 5.91 -6.61
CA THR A 242 -23.38 6.37 -5.54
C THR A 242 -23.43 5.44 -4.33
N LEU A 243 -22.28 4.90 -3.97
CA LEU A 243 -22.04 4.14 -2.74
C LEU A 243 -21.34 5.05 -1.74
N THR A 244 -21.94 5.23 -0.56
CA THR A 244 -21.47 6.17 0.47
C THR A 244 -21.33 5.47 1.81
N ALA A 245 -20.16 5.59 2.44
CA ALA A 245 -19.92 5.12 3.81
C ALA A 245 -19.77 6.33 4.73
N ARG A 246 -20.57 6.39 5.81
CA ARG A 246 -20.57 7.48 6.78
C ARG A 246 -20.23 6.97 8.17
N ALA A 247 -19.38 7.72 8.85
CA ALA A 247 -18.94 7.40 10.20
C ALA A 247 -18.72 8.68 11.01
N GLY A 248 -18.57 8.53 12.32
CA GLY A 248 -18.28 9.62 13.24
C GLY A 248 -19.50 10.07 14.03
N PHE A 249 -19.24 10.95 14.97
CA PHE A 249 -20.20 11.62 15.84
C PHE A 249 -19.87 13.11 15.85
N GLU A 250 -20.82 13.93 16.30
CA GLU A 250 -20.79 15.40 16.35
C GLU A 250 -19.39 16.04 16.27
N GLY A 251 -19.07 16.63 15.11
CA GLY A 251 -17.83 17.36 14.85
C GLY A 251 -16.64 16.51 14.37
N GLN A 252 -16.83 15.19 14.21
CA GLN A 252 -15.85 14.25 13.66
C GLN A 252 -16.44 13.39 12.53
N GLU A 253 -17.48 13.86 11.87
CA GLU A 253 -18.12 13.17 10.76
C GLU A 253 -17.16 13.00 9.58
N VAL A 254 -17.09 11.79 9.06
CA VAL A 254 -16.30 11.45 7.88
C VAL A 254 -17.12 10.64 6.90
N GLU A 255 -16.91 10.90 5.62
CA GLU A 255 -17.59 10.23 4.52
C GLU A 255 -16.57 9.75 3.48
N SER A 256 -16.83 8.57 2.92
CA SER A 256 -16.17 8.06 1.71
C SER A 256 -17.22 7.73 0.67
N VAL A 257 -16.92 8.07 -0.60
CA VAL A 257 -17.86 7.92 -1.71
C VAL A 257 -17.18 7.20 -2.88
N LEU A 258 -17.86 6.20 -3.45
CA LEU A 258 -17.57 5.66 -4.77
C LEU A 258 -18.76 5.91 -5.70
N LYS A 259 -18.49 6.33 -6.93
CA LYS A 259 -19.51 6.59 -7.95
C LYS A 259 -19.25 5.73 -9.17
N THR A 260 -20.32 5.23 -9.78
CA THR A 260 -20.25 4.60 -11.10
C THR A 260 -19.87 5.63 -12.15
N THR A 261 -18.85 5.35 -12.93
CA THR A 261 -18.42 6.21 -14.04
C THR A 261 -19.00 5.74 -15.37
N SER A 262 -19.19 6.66 -16.32
CA SER A 262 -19.38 6.27 -17.73
C SER A 262 -18.05 5.93 -18.40
N ALA A 263 -18.08 5.64 -19.71
CA ALA A 263 -16.87 5.44 -20.50
C ALA A 263 -15.97 6.68 -20.48
N ALA A 264 -14.65 6.47 -20.62
CA ALA A 264 -13.69 7.55 -20.66
C ALA A 264 -13.90 8.45 -21.90
N VAL A 265 -13.87 9.77 -21.70
CA VAL A 265 -14.00 10.77 -22.79
C VAL A 265 -12.83 11.75 -22.84
N ALA A 266 -12.03 11.82 -21.78
CA ALA A 266 -10.89 12.72 -21.68
C ALA A 266 -9.75 12.15 -20.82
N ILE A 267 -8.57 12.76 -20.96
CA ILE A 267 -7.37 12.57 -20.15
C ILE A 267 -7.19 13.84 -19.33
N LYS A 268 -7.33 13.73 -18.01
CA LYS A 268 -6.98 14.79 -17.08
C LYS A 268 -5.51 14.69 -16.70
N LEU A 269 -4.73 15.69 -17.09
CA LEU A 269 -3.36 15.88 -16.64
C LEU A 269 -3.31 16.78 -15.40
N SER A 270 -2.58 16.35 -14.39
CA SER A 270 -2.21 17.16 -13.21
C SER A 270 -0.72 17.06 -12.94
N VAL A 271 -0.15 18.04 -12.25
CA VAL A 271 1.27 18.09 -11.90
C VAL A 271 1.44 18.43 -10.42
N ASP A 272 2.47 17.87 -9.79
CA ASP A 272 2.84 18.17 -8.41
C ASP A 272 3.56 19.53 -8.25
N LYS A 273 4.32 19.94 -9.28
CA LYS A 273 5.03 21.23 -9.34
C LYS A 273 4.76 21.97 -10.64
N THR A 274 4.35 23.24 -10.53
CA THR A 274 4.20 24.14 -11.69
C THR A 274 5.44 24.98 -11.95
N THR A 275 6.44 24.94 -11.06
CA THR A 275 7.73 25.62 -11.22
C THR A 275 8.84 24.62 -10.93
N LEU A 276 9.91 24.64 -11.72
CA LEU A 276 11.12 23.85 -11.54
C LEU A 276 12.33 24.77 -11.48
N ASN A 277 13.25 24.47 -10.55
CA ASN A 277 14.56 25.12 -10.56
C ASN A 277 15.38 24.56 -11.73
N SER A 278 15.99 25.42 -12.54
CA SER A 278 16.90 25.04 -13.63
C SER A 278 18.27 24.57 -13.13
N ASP A 279 18.29 23.66 -12.16
CA ASP A 279 19.50 23.14 -11.50
C ASP A 279 20.03 21.82 -12.11
N GLY A 280 19.23 21.18 -12.97
CA GLY A 280 19.54 19.88 -13.57
C GLY A 280 19.12 18.67 -12.72
N TYR A 281 18.47 18.89 -11.58
CA TYR A 281 18.06 17.88 -10.62
C TYR A 281 16.56 17.89 -10.38
N ASP A 282 15.90 19.05 -10.41
CA ASP A 282 14.49 19.19 -10.06
C ASP A 282 13.57 18.41 -11.02
N VAL A 283 12.55 17.76 -10.46
CA VAL A 283 11.63 16.85 -11.17
C VAL A 283 10.19 17.24 -10.89
N ALA A 284 9.37 17.20 -11.93
CA ALA A 284 7.92 17.24 -11.87
C ALA A 284 7.31 15.89 -12.28
N HIS A 285 6.24 15.51 -11.59
CA HIS A 285 5.45 14.31 -11.77
C HIS A 285 4.12 14.68 -12.42
N ILE A 286 3.95 14.33 -13.69
CA ILE A 286 2.72 14.56 -14.43
C ILE A 286 1.88 13.30 -14.38
N ILE A 287 0.71 13.37 -13.76
CA ILE A 287 -0.25 12.27 -13.66
C ILE A 287 -1.28 12.43 -14.78
N ALA A 288 -1.44 11.39 -15.59
CA ALA A 288 -2.54 11.26 -16.53
C ALA A 288 -3.60 10.32 -15.98
N GLN A 289 -4.84 10.80 -15.88
CA GLN A 289 -6.00 10.02 -15.43
C GLN A 289 -7.11 10.08 -16.50
N LEU A 290 -7.59 8.92 -16.93
CA LEU A 290 -8.80 8.83 -17.75
C LEU A 290 -10.00 9.29 -16.93
N VAL A 291 -10.83 10.16 -17.52
CA VAL A 291 -12.04 10.66 -16.88
C VAL A 291 -13.25 10.53 -17.79
N ASP A 292 -14.40 10.34 -17.18
CA ASP A 292 -15.68 10.29 -17.86
C ASP A 292 -16.23 11.69 -18.16
N LYS A 293 -17.45 11.76 -18.75
CA LYS A 293 -18.07 13.04 -19.13
C LYS A 293 -18.36 13.98 -17.96
N ASP A 294 -18.44 13.44 -16.75
CA ASP A 294 -18.70 14.17 -15.51
C ASP A 294 -17.39 14.48 -14.76
N GLY A 295 -16.24 14.08 -15.33
CA GLY A 295 -14.91 14.33 -14.78
C GLY A 295 -14.48 13.33 -13.70
N LEU A 296 -15.19 12.21 -13.53
CA LEU A 296 -14.87 11.16 -12.56
C LEU A 296 -13.76 10.25 -13.09
N GLU A 297 -12.88 9.77 -12.20
CA GLU A 297 -11.77 8.88 -12.56
C GLU A 297 -12.28 7.52 -13.04
N VAL A 298 -12.06 7.20 -14.32
CA VAL A 298 -12.36 5.88 -14.89
C VAL A 298 -11.22 4.93 -14.54
N LYS A 299 -11.51 3.87 -13.79
CA LYS A 299 -10.51 2.88 -13.33
C LYS A 299 -10.65 1.51 -13.98
N THR A 300 -11.68 1.32 -14.81
CA THR A 300 -12.02 0.05 -15.46
C THR A 300 -11.62 0.01 -16.93
N GLU A 301 -11.11 1.11 -17.47
CA GLU A 301 -10.66 1.23 -18.86
C GLU A 301 -9.19 1.65 -18.87
N ASN A 302 -8.47 1.19 -19.90
CA ASN A 302 -7.10 1.63 -20.15
C ASN A 302 -6.96 2.13 -21.59
N ALA A 303 -6.07 3.09 -21.80
CA ALA A 303 -5.77 3.66 -23.10
C ALA A 303 -4.27 3.80 -23.30
N GLU A 304 -3.84 3.66 -24.54
CA GLU A 304 -2.48 3.98 -24.96
C GLU A 304 -2.34 5.50 -25.09
N LEU A 305 -1.41 6.07 -24.33
CA LEU A 305 -1.13 7.50 -24.31
C LEU A 305 0.21 7.78 -24.99
N THR A 306 0.30 8.90 -25.71
CA THR A 306 1.57 9.53 -26.10
C THR A 306 1.63 10.93 -25.53
N PHE A 307 2.65 11.22 -24.73
CA PHE A 307 2.94 12.53 -24.18
C PHE A 307 3.73 13.37 -25.19
N ASN A 308 3.24 14.57 -25.45
CA ASN A 308 3.95 15.62 -26.15
C ASN A 308 4.49 16.60 -25.11
N VAL A 309 5.81 16.71 -25.03
CA VAL A 309 6.52 17.62 -24.11
C VAL A 309 7.27 18.63 -24.97
N ASP A 310 6.86 19.89 -24.87
CA ASP A 310 7.44 21.02 -25.58
C ASP A 310 8.07 21.98 -24.58
N GLY A 311 9.40 22.10 -24.61
CA GLY A 311 10.18 22.91 -23.66
C GLY A 311 11.52 22.27 -23.31
N ASN A 312 12.38 23.02 -22.61
CA ASN A 312 13.74 22.61 -22.27
C ASN A 312 13.80 21.71 -21.02
N VAL A 313 13.27 20.49 -21.14
CA VAL A 313 13.30 19.47 -20.08
C VAL A 313 13.77 18.13 -20.63
N LYS A 314 14.27 17.28 -19.73
CA LYS A 314 14.53 15.87 -20.02
C LYS A 314 13.35 15.03 -19.58
N VAL A 315 12.80 14.20 -20.47
CA VAL A 315 11.88 13.13 -20.07
C VAL A 315 12.70 12.04 -19.39
N LEU A 316 12.43 11.78 -18.11
CA LEU A 316 13.09 10.70 -17.37
C LEU A 316 12.45 9.35 -17.67
N GLY A 317 11.13 9.34 -17.84
CA GLY A 317 10.39 8.16 -18.25
C GLY A 317 8.91 8.20 -17.91
N VAL A 318 8.26 7.07 -18.16
CA VAL A 318 6.85 6.82 -17.92
C VAL A 318 6.66 5.54 -17.10
N ASP A 319 5.65 5.49 -16.23
CA ASP A 319 5.19 4.26 -15.58
C ASP A 319 3.67 4.32 -15.38
N ASN A 320 3.01 3.18 -15.22
CA ASN A 320 1.58 3.09 -14.93
C ASN A 320 1.29 2.43 -13.58
N GLY A 321 2.33 2.02 -12.85
CA GLY A 321 2.22 1.41 -11.54
C GLY A 321 1.92 -0.10 -11.57
N SER A 322 1.62 -0.68 -12.73
CA SER A 322 1.24 -2.08 -12.83
C SER A 322 2.44 -3.01 -12.61
N ASN A 323 2.22 -4.08 -11.84
CA ASN A 323 3.25 -5.08 -11.54
C ASN A 323 3.61 -5.95 -12.76
N ASP A 324 2.81 -5.93 -13.82
CA ASP A 324 3.05 -6.62 -15.09
C ASP A 324 3.36 -5.67 -16.25
N ASN A 325 3.61 -4.38 -15.96
CA ASN A 325 4.01 -3.42 -16.99
C ASN A 325 5.44 -3.70 -17.47
N ILE A 326 5.56 -4.16 -18.71
CA ILE A 326 6.83 -4.46 -19.39
C ILE A 326 7.20 -3.42 -20.47
N GLN A 327 6.43 -2.33 -20.58
CA GLN A 327 6.71 -1.26 -21.54
C GLN A 327 8.01 -0.53 -21.19
N ASP A 328 8.66 0.04 -22.19
CA ASP A 328 9.90 0.80 -21.99
C ASP A 328 9.65 2.03 -21.10
N PHE A 329 10.41 2.12 -20.01
CA PHE A 329 10.37 3.28 -19.12
C PHE A 329 10.88 4.53 -19.83
N GLN A 330 11.90 4.43 -20.69
CA GLN A 330 12.51 5.57 -21.40
C GLN A 330 11.73 5.95 -22.67
N SER A 331 10.42 6.10 -22.50
CA SER A 331 9.47 6.37 -23.57
C SER A 331 8.63 7.61 -23.25
N ASN A 332 8.01 8.19 -24.26
CA ASN A 332 6.92 9.15 -24.09
C ASN A 332 5.54 8.51 -24.30
N LYS A 333 5.48 7.18 -24.39
CA LYS A 333 4.30 6.41 -24.74
C LYS A 333 4.06 5.31 -23.70
N ILE A 334 2.83 5.19 -23.21
CA ILE A 334 2.46 4.18 -22.22
C ILE A 334 0.97 3.83 -22.26
N ILE A 335 0.63 2.57 -22.06
CA ILE A 335 -0.74 2.13 -21.75
C ILE A 335 -1.02 2.37 -20.27
N THR A 336 -2.10 3.06 -19.94
CA THR A 336 -2.52 3.27 -18.55
C THR A 336 -2.81 1.96 -17.82
N SER A 337 -2.72 1.95 -16.50
CA SER A 337 -3.26 0.90 -15.63
C SER A 337 -4.28 1.51 -14.69
N LYS A 338 -5.46 0.89 -14.57
CA LYS A 338 -6.61 1.45 -13.85
C LYS A 338 -6.91 2.89 -14.30
N GLY A 339 -6.79 3.14 -15.61
CA GLY A 339 -6.95 4.45 -16.24
C GLY A 339 -5.92 5.51 -15.86
N LYS A 340 -4.81 5.13 -15.21
CA LYS A 340 -3.78 6.06 -14.74
C LYS A 340 -2.39 5.79 -15.33
N ALA A 341 -1.60 6.84 -15.52
CA ALA A 341 -0.19 6.79 -15.89
C ALA A 341 0.59 7.99 -15.32
N LEU A 342 1.91 7.85 -15.24
CA LEU A 342 2.88 8.83 -14.78
C LEU A 342 3.85 9.17 -15.91
N LEU A 343 4.17 10.46 -16.03
CA LEU A 343 5.30 10.98 -16.80
C LEU A 343 6.21 11.77 -15.84
N LEU A 344 7.51 11.51 -15.91
CA LEU A 344 8.53 12.24 -15.15
C LEU A 344 9.32 13.16 -16.08
N VAL A 345 9.38 14.45 -15.75
CA VAL A 345 10.23 15.42 -16.45
C VAL A 345 11.19 16.07 -15.48
N GLN A 346 12.44 16.24 -15.90
CA GLN A 346 13.51 16.85 -15.14
C GLN A 346 13.94 18.16 -15.79
N ALA A 347 14.19 19.18 -14.96
CA ALA A 347 14.77 20.43 -15.39
C ALA A 347 16.16 20.22 -16.02
N LEU A 348 16.49 21.03 -17.02
CA LEU A 348 17.85 21.11 -17.54
C LEU A 348 18.60 22.26 -16.84
N LYS A 349 19.87 22.03 -16.51
CA LYS A 349 20.71 23.03 -15.86
C LYS A 349 20.82 24.30 -16.71
N ASP A 350 20.60 25.46 -16.10
CA ASP A 350 20.67 26.80 -16.71
C ASP A 350 19.73 27.00 -17.91
N LYS A 351 18.67 26.19 -18.03
CA LYS A 351 17.64 26.31 -19.07
C LYS A 351 16.31 26.72 -18.46
N THR A 352 15.97 27.97 -18.64
CA THR A 352 14.69 28.54 -18.19
C THR A 352 13.66 28.49 -19.32
N GLY A 353 12.41 28.72 -18.97
CA GLY A 353 11.32 28.90 -19.92
C GLY A 353 10.10 28.03 -19.66
N LYS A 354 9.09 28.25 -20.48
CA LYS A 354 7.80 27.57 -20.38
C LYS A 354 7.87 26.18 -20.98
N ILE A 355 7.30 25.20 -20.28
CA ILE A 355 7.18 23.80 -20.69
C ILE A 355 5.69 23.47 -20.82
N ASN A 356 5.29 23.05 -22.01
CA ASN A 356 3.92 22.68 -22.36
C ASN A 356 3.81 21.17 -22.49
N ILE A 357 2.90 20.54 -21.74
CA ILE A 357 2.72 19.08 -21.74
C ILE A 357 1.27 18.74 -22.05
N LYS A 358 1.06 17.89 -23.06
CA LYS A 358 -0.25 17.30 -23.42
C LYS A 358 -0.12 15.80 -23.61
N ALA A 359 -1.20 15.07 -23.37
CA ALA A 359 -1.31 13.66 -23.73
C ALA A 359 -2.22 13.49 -24.96
N LYS A 360 -1.94 12.49 -25.78
CA LYS A 360 -2.73 12.10 -26.93
C LYS A 360 -3.13 10.63 -26.78
N ALA A 361 -4.41 10.33 -27.01
CA ALA A 361 -4.93 8.99 -27.20
C ALA A 361 -6.07 9.03 -28.24
N SER A 362 -6.38 7.89 -28.83
CA SER A 362 -7.48 7.78 -29.79
C SER A 362 -8.81 8.21 -29.15
N ASN A 363 -9.47 9.21 -29.73
CA ASN A 363 -10.79 9.72 -29.32
C ASN A 363 -10.89 10.33 -27.91
N LEU A 364 -9.77 10.62 -27.23
CA LEU A 364 -9.78 11.28 -25.92
C LEU A 364 -9.17 12.69 -26.01
N LYS A 365 -9.85 13.67 -25.40
CA LYS A 365 -9.33 15.04 -25.28
C LYS A 365 -8.43 15.16 -24.05
N SER A 366 -7.35 15.94 -24.12
CA SER A 366 -6.45 16.20 -22.98
C SER A 366 -6.30 17.68 -22.70
N ASN A 367 -6.28 18.08 -21.43
CA ASN A 367 -5.90 19.44 -21.04
C ASN A 367 -4.39 19.67 -21.19
N LEU A 368 -4.01 20.94 -21.29
CA LEU A 368 -2.60 21.36 -21.26
C LEU A 368 -2.15 21.49 -19.81
N VAL A 369 -0.99 20.93 -19.47
CA VAL A 369 -0.21 21.28 -18.28
C VAL A 369 0.91 22.23 -18.70
N VAL A 370 1.13 23.26 -17.89
CA VAL A 370 2.19 24.23 -18.07
C VAL A 370 3.08 24.22 -16.84
N ILE A 371 4.38 24.09 -17.04
CA ILE A 371 5.41 24.21 -16.02
C ILE A 371 6.35 25.35 -16.42
N GLN A 372 6.85 26.11 -15.45
CA GLN A 372 7.87 27.14 -15.66
C GLN A 372 9.21 26.65 -15.11
N ALA A 373 10.26 26.66 -15.93
CA ALA A 373 11.64 26.47 -15.45
C ALA A 373 12.29 27.84 -15.19
N GLU A 374 12.92 28.00 -14.03
CA GLU A 374 13.49 29.26 -13.52
C GLU A 374 14.96 29.16 -13.14
#